data_AF-A0A9C9BV70-F1
#
_entry.id   AF-A0A9C9BV70-F1
#
_cell.length_a   1.000
_cell.length_b   1.000
_cell.length_c   1.000
_cell.angle_alpha   90.00
_cell.angle_beta   90.00
_cell.angle_gamma   90.00
#
_symmetry.space_group_name_H-M   'P 1'
#
loop_
_entity.id
_entity.type
_entity.pdbx_description
1 polymer ?
#
loop_
_entity_poly.entity_id
_entity_poly.type
_entity_poly.pdbx_seq_one_letter_code
_entity_poly.pdbx_strand_id
1 'polypeptide(L)'
;MKRYAGLLAWLILALATSLWTFWGISEMYYEGWGLPFPQPAAYLLPAAGCLSFTALALWRTRLAGWVIVAGGGAFTVGWWTMAFTRSGGLSVGAVLAMFPVSGALVLVGLLFLWDAKYPQHFFENHRIGRHWRALLGFGPPLLILVGVSLVELPLVLSRWDDGERGTRLVEGNGVTLVWAPSGPGWNWKQPWGGYPSWDSLARYGQAPIGLKTGEDLGAGHATETEMQTTGLCAYLSEDGTRLMAEPQYIWRMPAAEEIVRSLTRDGVNAGCTPPSGEGKAECERTPDKETPLWAPDQPPIYYWTAEEFNADEAWYVSYNGNVLNQEKDWGNPRHGYRCVREP
;
A
#
# COMPACT_ATOMS: atom_id res chain seq x y z
N MET A 1 -2.43 35.62 20.92
CA MET A 1 -1.67 34.92 19.86
C MET A 1 -0.16 34.92 20.08
N LYS A 2 0.53 36.06 20.26
CA LYS A 2 2.00 36.10 20.45
C LYS A 2 2.52 35.10 21.51
N ARG A 3 1.75 34.83 22.56
CA ARG A 3 2.14 33.95 23.68
C ARG A 3 2.10 32.44 23.45
N TYR A 4 1.45 31.99 22.38
CA TYR A 4 1.19 30.56 22.17
C TYR A 4 1.76 30.02 20.85
N ALA A 5 2.42 30.86 20.05
CA ALA A 5 2.93 30.47 18.74
C ALA A 5 3.94 29.30 18.82
N GLY A 6 4.94 29.40 19.70
CA GLY A 6 5.92 28.32 19.88
C GLY A 6 5.31 27.03 20.41
N LEU A 7 4.45 27.11 21.43
CA LEU A 7 3.76 25.92 21.95
C LEU A 7 2.90 25.25 20.86
N LEU A 8 2.15 26.05 20.10
CA LEU A 8 1.33 25.56 19.00
C LEU A 8 2.20 24.91 17.90
N ALA A 9 3.33 25.52 17.55
CA ALA A 9 4.28 24.94 16.58
C ALA A 9 4.78 23.56 17.03
N TRP A 10 5.17 23.44 18.31
CA TRP A 10 5.62 22.17 18.90
C TRP A 10 4.52 21.11 18.93
N LEU A 11 3.28 21.49 19.29
CA LEU A 11 2.14 20.57 19.29
C LEU A 11 1.82 20.04 17.89
N ILE A 12 1.72 20.94 16.90
CA ILE A 12 1.42 20.53 15.52
C ILE A 12 2.58 19.70 14.93
N LEU A 13 3.84 20.06 15.19
CA LEU A 13 4.98 19.27 14.72
C LEU A 13 5.01 17.88 15.36
N ALA A 14 4.73 17.76 16.66
CA ALA A 14 4.67 16.47 17.35
C ALA A 14 3.53 15.58 16.82
N LEU A 15 2.36 16.17 16.52
CA LEU A 15 1.25 15.47 15.89
C LEU A 15 1.60 15.00 14.48
N ALA A 16 2.18 15.86 13.65
CA ALA A 16 2.61 15.50 12.30
C ALA A 16 3.67 14.39 12.33
N THR A 17 4.68 14.52 13.20
CA THR A 17 5.74 13.51 13.34
C THR A 17 5.18 12.17 13.81
N SER A 18 4.25 12.19 14.77
CA SER A 18 3.55 11.00 15.24
C SER A 18 2.73 10.32 14.15
N LEU A 19 1.95 11.10 13.39
CA LEU A 19 1.15 10.60 12.27
C LEU A 19 2.03 9.93 11.21
N TRP A 20 3.10 10.60 10.77
CA TRP A 20 4.01 10.04 9.78
C TRP A 20 4.80 8.84 10.29
N THR A 21 5.09 8.80 11.59
CA THR A 21 5.71 7.62 12.22
C THR A 21 4.76 6.44 12.22
N PHE A 22 3.50 6.65 12.62
CA PHE A 22 2.45 5.62 12.59
C PHE A 22 2.27 5.08 11.17
N TRP A 23 2.00 5.96 10.20
CA TRP A 23 1.85 5.57 8.80
C TRP A 23 3.08 4.82 8.29
N GLY A 24 4.28 5.39 8.46
CA GLY A 24 5.50 4.81 7.91
C GLY A 24 5.84 3.43 8.48
N ILE A 25 5.70 3.23 9.79
CA ILE A 25 5.98 1.93 10.41
C ILE A 25 4.90 0.89 10.08
N SER A 26 3.62 1.30 10.05
CA SER A 26 2.52 0.40 9.67
C SER A 26 2.64 -0.07 8.23
N GLU A 27 2.92 0.83 7.27
CA GLU A 27 3.11 0.46 5.86
C GLU A 27 4.38 -0.38 5.65
N MET A 28 5.45 -0.10 6.40
CA MET A 28 6.65 -0.93 6.37
C MET A 28 6.34 -2.38 6.76
N TYR A 29 5.48 -2.62 7.76
CA TYR A 29 5.08 -3.98 8.15
C TYR A 29 4.05 -4.60 7.20
N TYR A 30 3.06 -3.80 6.77
CA TYR A 30 1.94 -4.26 5.96
C TYR A 30 2.37 -4.59 4.51
N GLU A 31 3.09 -3.68 3.86
CA GLU A 31 3.48 -3.81 2.45
C GLU A 31 4.97 -4.13 2.28
N GLY A 32 5.81 -3.49 3.08
CA GLY A 32 7.26 -3.55 2.92
C GLY A 32 7.90 -4.85 3.43
N TRP A 33 7.34 -5.47 4.46
CA TRP A 33 8.02 -6.57 5.15
C TRP A 33 8.14 -7.82 4.28
N GLY A 34 9.35 -8.39 4.25
CA GLY A 34 9.72 -9.50 3.37
C GLY A 34 10.42 -9.05 2.08
N LEU A 35 10.35 -7.77 1.71
CA LEU A 35 11.02 -7.25 0.51
C LEU A 35 12.52 -7.01 0.73
N PRO A 36 13.34 -7.11 -0.34
CA PRO A 36 14.77 -6.87 -0.24
C PRO A 36 15.07 -5.41 0.16
N PHE A 37 15.96 -5.24 1.13
CA PHE A 37 16.46 -3.91 1.48
C PHE A 37 17.17 -3.24 0.28
N PRO A 38 17.01 -1.91 0.12
CA PRO A 38 16.41 -0.95 1.04
C PRO A 38 14.91 -0.69 0.84
N GLN A 39 14.18 -1.50 0.07
CA GLN A 39 12.80 -1.20 -0.32
C GLN A 39 11.85 -0.93 0.87
N PRO A 40 11.83 -1.76 1.94
CA PRO A 40 10.93 -1.51 3.08
C PRO A 40 11.26 -0.20 3.81
N ALA A 41 12.53 0.22 3.82
CA ALA A 41 12.95 1.44 4.52
C ALA A 41 12.42 2.73 3.86
N ALA A 42 11.97 2.67 2.61
CA ALA A 42 11.39 3.82 1.92
C ALA A 42 10.12 4.35 2.63
N TYR A 43 9.32 3.46 3.24
CA TYR A 43 8.13 3.83 4.01
C TYR A 43 8.45 4.68 5.24
N LEU A 44 9.68 4.59 5.76
CA LEU A 44 10.12 5.37 6.93
C LEU A 44 10.60 6.79 6.58
N LEU A 45 10.75 7.13 5.30
CA LEU A 45 11.31 8.42 4.86
C LEU A 45 10.49 9.62 5.36
N PRO A 46 9.14 9.64 5.30
CA PRO A 46 8.36 10.78 5.83
C PRO A 46 8.54 10.96 7.34
N ALA A 47 8.55 9.87 8.11
CA ALA A 47 8.79 9.89 9.55
C ALA A 47 10.19 10.42 9.87
N ALA A 48 11.21 9.92 9.18
CA ALA A 48 12.60 10.35 9.33
C ALA A 48 12.77 11.85 9.00
N GLY A 49 12.09 12.34 7.96
CA GLY A 49 12.05 13.78 7.63
C GLY A 49 11.46 14.63 8.76
N CYS A 50 10.32 14.22 9.32
CA CYS A 50 9.68 14.93 10.43
C CYS A 50 10.50 14.89 11.73
N LEU A 51 11.13 13.76 12.03
CA LEU A 51 12.07 13.64 13.15
C LEU A 51 13.30 14.54 12.97
N SER A 52 13.80 14.66 11.74
CA SER A 52 14.89 15.58 11.41
C SER A 52 14.49 17.04 11.60
N PHE A 53 13.27 17.42 11.22
CA PHE A 53 12.73 18.75 11.51
C PHE A 53 12.59 19.01 13.01
N THR A 54 12.17 18.00 13.78
CA THR A 54 12.09 18.06 15.25
C THR A 54 13.46 18.28 15.88
N ALA A 55 14.47 17.51 15.46
CA ALA A 55 15.86 17.70 15.92
C ALA A 55 16.40 19.09 15.57
N LEU A 56 16.14 19.55 14.33
CA LEU A 56 16.54 20.87 13.87
C LEU A 56 15.85 22.00 14.65
N ALA A 57 14.57 21.84 15.01
CA ALA A 57 13.81 22.81 15.80
C ALA A 57 14.33 22.94 17.24
N LEU A 58 14.81 21.84 17.84
CA LEU A 58 15.51 21.86 19.12
C LEU A 58 16.87 22.56 19.02
N TRP A 59 17.60 22.34 17.93
CA TRP A 59 18.95 22.89 17.76
C TRP A 59 18.92 24.37 17.39
N ARG A 60 18.15 24.75 16.36
CA ARG A 60 18.06 26.11 15.81
C ARG A 60 16.67 26.40 15.25
N THR A 61 15.77 26.88 16.11
CA THR A 61 14.35 27.14 15.79
C THR A 61 14.14 28.00 14.53
N ARG A 62 14.94 29.06 14.32
CA ARG A 62 14.82 29.92 13.12
C ARG A 62 15.20 29.18 11.84
N LEU A 63 16.27 28.38 11.88
CA LEU A 63 16.70 27.58 10.72
C LEU A 63 15.66 26.51 10.42
N ALA A 64 15.16 25.83 11.45
CA ALA A 64 14.07 24.87 11.33
C ALA A 64 12.84 25.49 10.68
N GLY A 65 12.43 26.70 11.10
CA GLY A 65 11.30 27.41 10.50
C GLY A 65 11.42 27.57 8.99
N TRP A 66 12.59 28.03 8.49
CA TRP A 66 12.82 28.17 7.05
C TRP A 66 12.86 26.83 6.32
N VAL A 67 13.57 25.84 6.87
CA VAL A 67 13.69 24.51 6.27
C VAL A 67 12.32 23.82 6.19
N ILE A 68 11.50 23.94 7.23
CA ILE A 68 10.15 23.36 7.27
C ILE A 68 9.23 24.07 6.28
N VAL A 69 9.28 25.41 6.16
CA VAL A 69 8.48 26.13 5.14
C VAL A 69 8.87 25.67 3.73
N ALA A 70 10.17 25.62 3.43
CA ALA A 70 10.65 25.22 2.11
C ALA A 70 10.33 23.75 1.80
N GLY A 71 10.62 22.84 2.73
CA GLY A 71 10.39 21.41 2.58
C GLY A 71 8.90 21.04 2.54
N GLY A 72 8.11 21.58 3.48
CA GLY A 72 6.65 21.40 3.49
C GLY A 72 5.97 22.01 2.26
N GLY A 73 6.45 23.17 1.81
CA GLY A 73 5.98 23.81 0.57
C GLY A 73 6.27 22.96 -0.67
N ALA A 74 7.51 22.48 -0.82
CA ALA A 74 7.89 21.60 -1.93
C ALA A 74 7.09 20.28 -1.92
N PHE A 75 6.93 19.66 -0.74
CA PHE A 75 6.09 18.47 -0.58
C PHE A 75 4.64 18.73 -0.97
N THR A 76 4.06 19.85 -0.52
CA THR A 76 2.68 20.25 -0.86
C THR A 76 2.53 20.43 -2.37
N VAL A 77 3.43 21.18 -3.02
CA VAL A 77 3.39 21.40 -4.47
C VAL A 77 3.53 20.08 -5.23
N GLY A 78 4.49 19.24 -4.86
CA GLY A 78 4.72 17.96 -5.55
C GLY A 78 3.52 17.02 -5.42
N TRP A 79 2.97 16.89 -4.22
CA TRP A 79 1.79 16.06 -3.97
C TRP A 79 0.56 16.56 -4.74
N TRP A 80 0.30 17.86 -4.70
CA TRP A 80 -0.86 18.44 -5.36
C TRP A 80 -0.76 18.40 -6.88
N THR A 81 0.46 18.50 -7.41
CA THR A 81 0.72 18.27 -8.83
C THR A 81 0.35 16.83 -9.21
N MET A 82 0.80 15.85 -8.41
CA MET A 82 0.45 14.44 -8.62
C MET A 82 -1.07 14.20 -8.52
N ALA A 83 -1.72 14.77 -7.52
CA ALA A 83 -3.17 14.66 -7.36
C ALA A 83 -3.91 15.26 -8.56
N PHE A 84 -3.54 16.48 -8.96
CA PHE A 84 -4.13 17.16 -10.12
C PHE A 84 -3.97 16.34 -11.41
N THR A 85 -2.79 15.76 -11.64
CA THR A 85 -2.56 14.92 -12.83
C THR A 85 -3.39 13.64 -12.83
N ARG A 86 -3.76 13.11 -11.65
CA ARG A 86 -4.56 11.89 -11.52
C ARG A 86 -6.06 12.16 -11.66
N SER A 87 -6.57 13.16 -10.95
CA SER A 87 -8.02 13.43 -10.90
C SER A 87 -8.51 14.43 -11.95
N GLY A 88 -7.65 14.86 -12.88
CA GLY A 88 -7.97 15.86 -13.91
C GLY A 88 -8.32 17.26 -13.35
N GLY A 89 -8.07 17.49 -12.05
CA GLY A 89 -8.48 18.70 -11.35
C GLY A 89 -8.30 18.60 -9.83
N LEU A 90 -8.25 19.74 -9.16
CA LEU A 90 -8.25 19.84 -7.69
C LEU A 90 -9.66 20.18 -7.20
N SER A 91 -10.32 19.25 -6.51
CA SER A 91 -11.57 19.55 -5.84
C SER A 91 -11.30 20.26 -4.51
N VAL A 92 -12.18 21.19 -4.11
CA VAL A 92 -12.07 21.89 -2.82
C VAL A 92 -12.07 20.89 -1.65
N GLY A 93 -12.84 19.81 -1.77
CA GLY A 93 -12.86 18.72 -0.79
C GLY A 93 -11.50 18.03 -0.65
N ALA A 94 -10.87 17.66 -1.76
CA ALA A 94 -9.54 17.03 -1.75
C ALA A 94 -8.48 17.97 -1.17
N VAL A 95 -8.55 19.26 -1.51
CA VAL A 95 -7.68 20.30 -0.95
C VAL A 95 -7.80 20.38 0.57
N LEU A 96 -9.03 20.49 1.09
CA LEU A 96 -9.27 20.62 2.52
C LEU A 96 -8.90 19.34 3.28
N ALA A 97 -9.17 18.18 2.70
CA ALA A 97 -8.82 16.88 3.29
C ALA A 97 -7.29 16.68 3.37
N MET A 98 -6.54 17.20 2.39
CA MET A 98 -5.07 17.01 2.34
C MET A 98 -4.27 18.14 2.99
N PHE A 99 -4.90 19.25 3.34
CA PHE A 99 -4.23 20.36 4.02
C PHE A 99 -3.57 19.95 5.36
N PRO A 100 -4.20 19.14 6.24
CA PRO A 100 -3.57 18.68 7.47
C PRO A 100 -2.30 17.85 7.25
N VAL A 101 -2.20 17.17 6.12
CA VAL A 101 -1.08 16.29 5.77
C VAL A 101 0.08 17.07 5.15
N SER A 102 -0.22 18.08 4.33
CA SER A 102 0.77 18.81 3.52
C SER A 102 0.98 20.27 3.99
N GLY A 103 -0.09 21.05 4.09
CA GLY A 103 -0.06 22.46 4.49
C GLY A 103 0.26 22.71 5.96
N ALA A 104 -0.02 21.75 6.85
CA ALA A 104 0.28 21.88 8.28
C ALA A 104 1.78 22.10 8.56
N LEU A 105 2.67 21.50 7.77
CA LEU A 105 4.11 21.71 7.90
C LEU A 105 4.50 23.17 7.60
N VAL A 106 3.94 23.76 6.54
CA VAL A 106 4.18 25.18 6.22
C VAL A 106 3.75 26.08 7.36
N LEU A 107 2.56 25.82 7.94
CA LEU A 107 2.07 26.55 9.11
C LEU A 107 3.03 26.41 10.31
N VAL A 108 3.50 25.19 10.60
CA VAL A 108 4.50 24.93 11.66
C VAL A 108 5.77 25.75 11.43
N GLY A 109 6.30 25.76 10.21
CA GLY A 109 7.49 26.51 9.86
C GLY A 109 7.31 28.02 10.08
N LEU A 110 6.17 28.59 9.66
CA LEU A 110 5.82 29.98 9.90
C LEU A 110 5.68 30.31 11.39
N LEU A 111 5.08 29.41 12.18
CA LEU A 111 4.97 29.57 13.64
C LEU A 111 6.35 29.54 14.32
N PHE A 112 7.29 28.71 13.87
CA PHE A 112 8.67 28.73 14.37
C PHE A 112 9.43 30.00 13.98
N LEU A 113 9.23 30.52 12.76
CA LEU A 113 9.81 31.82 12.36
C LEU A 113 9.26 32.95 13.22
N TRP A 114 7.96 32.90 13.56
CA TRP A 114 7.33 33.85 14.45
C TRP A 114 7.85 33.73 15.89
N ASP A 115 7.97 32.51 16.42
CA ASP A 115 8.51 32.23 17.76
C ASP A 115 9.98 32.68 17.88
N ALA A 116 10.80 32.41 16.85
CA ALA A 116 12.20 32.83 16.83
C ALA A 116 12.39 34.36 16.82
N LYS A 117 11.41 35.12 16.31
CA LYS A 117 11.43 36.59 16.34
C LYS A 117 11.07 37.15 17.72
N TYR A 118 10.25 36.41 18.49
CA TYR A 118 9.75 36.82 19.80
C TYR A 118 9.87 35.67 20.80
N PRO A 119 11.10 35.25 21.16
CA PRO A 119 11.31 34.09 22.00
C PRO A 119 10.62 34.27 23.36
N GLN A 120 9.93 33.23 23.81
CA GLN A 120 9.26 33.24 25.11
C GLN A 120 9.76 32.12 26.01
N HIS A 121 10.11 32.52 27.23
CA HIS A 121 10.67 31.66 28.27
C HIS A 121 9.58 31.02 29.14
N PHE A 122 8.49 30.51 28.53
CA PHE A 122 7.28 30.12 29.25
C PHE A 122 7.50 28.99 30.28
N PHE A 123 8.44 28.07 30.01
CA PHE A 123 8.73 26.91 30.86
C PHE A 123 10.16 26.90 31.43
N GLU A 124 10.95 27.96 31.25
CA GLU A 124 12.39 27.91 31.58
C GLU A 124 12.71 27.85 33.07
N ASN A 125 11.75 28.14 33.96
CA ASN A 125 11.96 28.12 35.40
C ASN A 125 11.85 26.74 36.06
N HIS A 126 11.52 25.66 35.34
CA HIS A 126 11.40 24.30 35.92
C HIS A 126 12.35 23.31 35.24
N ARG A 127 12.98 22.40 36.01
CA ARG A 127 13.87 21.33 35.48
C ARG A 127 13.19 20.49 34.38
N ILE A 128 11.89 20.17 34.55
CA ILE A 128 11.05 19.47 33.55
C ILE A 128 10.83 20.35 32.31
N GLY A 129 10.74 21.67 32.52
CA GLY A 129 10.63 22.67 31.47
C GLY A 129 11.89 22.84 30.60
N ARG A 130 13.03 22.22 30.95
CA ARG A 130 14.21 22.20 30.08
C ARG A 130 14.10 21.17 28.94
N HIS A 131 13.38 20.07 29.16
CA HIS A 131 13.35 18.93 28.24
C HIS A 131 11.96 18.67 27.63
N TRP A 132 10.92 19.42 28.01
CA TRP A 132 9.56 19.17 27.51
C TRP A 132 9.46 19.18 25.98
N ARG A 133 10.22 20.02 25.28
CA ARG A 133 10.22 20.07 23.80
C ARG A 133 10.73 18.76 23.20
N ALA A 134 11.78 18.19 23.78
CA ALA A 134 12.32 16.91 23.35
C ALA A 134 11.36 15.76 23.71
N LEU A 135 10.80 15.77 24.92
CA LEU A 135 9.80 14.78 25.34
C LEU A 135 8.55 14.82 24.45
N LEU A 136 8.05 16.01 24.11
CA LEU A 136 6.89 16.18 23.23
C LEU A 136 7.21 15.80 21.78
N GLY A 137 8.39 16.19 21.27
CA GLY A 137 8.79 15.95 19.89
C GLY A 137 9.16 14.50 19.59
N PHE A 138 9.77 13.79 20.53
CA PHE A 138 10.26 12.41 20.33
C PHE A 138 9.48 11.35 21.11
N GLY A 139 8.84 11.70 22.22
CA GLY A 139 8.14 10.74 23.07
C GLY A 139 7.00 10.02 22.36
N PRO A 140 5.98 10.74 21.84
CA PRO A 140 4.86 10.10 21.15
C PRO A 140 5.27 9.31 19.90
N PRO A 141 6.11 9.81 18.98
CA PRO A 141 6.61 9.01 17.86
C PRO A 141 7.35 7.72 18.30
N LEU A 142 8.18 7.79 19.34
CA LEU A 142 8.87 6.61 19.87
C LEU A 142 7.88 5.59 20.46
N LEU A 143 6.87 6.06 21.19
CA LEU A 143 5.81 5.19 21.73
C LEU A 143 5.00 4.53 20.60
N ILE A 144 4.72 5.25 19.53
CA ILE A 144 4.06 4.71 18.32
C ILE A 144 4.94 3.65 17.66
N LEU A 145 6.21 3.96 17.41
CA LEU A 145 7.16 3.02 16.80
C LEU A 145 7.20 1.71 17.60
N VAL A 146 7.39 1.80 18.93
CA VAL A 146 7.42 0.64 19.81
C VAL A 146 6.07 -0.07 19.84
N GLY A 147 4.97 0.65 20.00
CA GLY A 147 3.62 0.10 20.10
C GLY A 147 3.21 -0.68 18.85
N VAL A 148 3.37 -0.09 17.66
CA VAL A 148 3.08 -0.78 16.39
C VAL A 148 4.01 -1.98 16.21
N SER A 149 5.31 -1.83 16.49
CA SER A 149 6.25 -2.95 16.38
C SER A 149 5.92 -4.11 17.32
N LEU A 150 5.46 -3.84 18.54
CA LEU A 150 5.05 -4.90 19.48
C LEU A 150 3.85 -5.72 18.98
N VAL A 151 2.98 -5.12 18.16
CA VAL A 151 1.81 -5.78 17.59
C VAL A 151 2.17 -6.49 16.28
N GLU A 152 2.82 -5.79 15.36
CA GLU A 152 3.05 -6.27 13.99
C GLU A 152 4.24 -7.22 13.89
N LEU A 153 5.32 -6.96 14.64
CA LEU A 153 6.55 -7.74 14.51
C LEU A 153 6.35 -9.24 14.80
N PRO A 154 5.63 -9.67 15.85
CA PRO A 154 5.34 -11.08 16.07
C PRO A 154 4.57 -11.71 14.90
N LEU A 155 3.60 -10.99 14.32
CA LEU A 155 2.78 -11.49 13.20
C LEU A 155 3.63 -11.71 11.96
N VAL A 156 4.44 -10.72 11.57
CA VAL A 156 5.26 -10.81 10.36
C VAL A 156 6.45 -11.76 10.50
N LEU A 157 6.97 -11.96 11.72
CA LEU A 157 8.04 -12.92 12.00
C LEU A 157 7.52 -14.36 12.10
N SER A 158 6.23 -14.56 12.38
CA SER A 158 5.62 -15.88 12.44
C SER A 158 5.03 -16.35 11.11
N ARG A 159 5.14 -15.55 10.04
CA ARG A 159 4.57 -15.89 8.72
C ARG A 159 5.10 -17.23 8.22
N TRP A 160 4.16 -18.07 7.80
CA TRP A 160 4.45 -19.34 7.16
C TRP A 160 4.89 -19.17 5.69
N ASP A 161 6.15 -19.51 5.41
CA ASP A 161 6.71 -19.63 4.06
C ASP A 161 7.40 -20.97 3.90
N ASP A 162 6.85 -21.85 3.08
CA ASP A 162 7.49 -23.13 2.76
C ASP A 162 8.53 -23.03 1.63
N GLY A 163 8.72 -21.83 1.04
CA GLY A 163 9.68 -21.59 -0.05
C GLY A 163 9.26 -22.17 -1.40
N GLU A 164 8.14 -22.88 -1.47
CA GLU A 164 7.67 -23.52 -2.68
C GLU A 164 6.90 -22.52 -3.53
N ARG A 165 7.31 -22.40 -4.80
CA ARG A 165 6.70 -21.50 -5.78
C ARG A 165 6.13 -22.25 -6.99
N GLY A 166 6.03 -23.58 -6.90
CA GLY A 166 5.42 -24.43 -7.91
C GLY A 166 3.90 -24.37 -7.93
N THR A 167 3.31 -25.25 -8.72
CA THR A 167 1.86 -25.46 -8.77
C THR A 167 1.35 -25.95 -7.41
N ARG A 168 0.25 -25.39 -6.92
CA ARG A 168 -0.28 -25.70 -5.58
C ARG A 168 -1.73 -26.13 -5.66
N LEU A 169 -2.04 -27.32 -5.16
CA LEU A 169 -3.42 -27.67 -4.83
C LEU A 169 -3.76 -26.99 -3.49
N VAL A 170 -4.84 -26.21 -3.47
CA VAL A 170 -5.36 -25.57 -2.26
C VAL A 170 -6.79 -26.05 -2.04
N GLU A 171 -7.02 -26.68 -0.89
CA GLU A 171 -8.29 -27.27 -0.50
C GLU A 171 -8.74 -26.68 0.84
N GLY A 172 -9.99 -26.23 0.91
CA GLY A 172 -10.55 -25.69 2.14
C GLY A 172 -11.78 -24.84 1.88
N ASN A 173 -12.61 -24.69 2.91
CA ASN A 173 -13.83 -23.88 2.89
C ASN A 173 -14.73 -24.05 1.64
N GLY A 174 -14.85 -25.29 1.15
CA GLY A 174 -15.69 -25.64 0.00
C GLY A 174 -15.08 -25.34 -1.38
N VAL A 175 -13.79 -24.99 -1.46
CA VAL A 175 -13.06 -24.87 -2.73
C VAL A 175 -11.91 -25.87 -2.81
N THR A 176 -11.62 -26.32 -4.02
CA THR A 176 -10.55 -27.26 -4.35
C THR A 176 -9.97 -26.84 -5.69
N LEU A 177 -8.89 -26.06 -5.67
CA LEU A 177 -8.32 -25.43 -6.87
C LEU A 177 -6.83 -25.68 -6.98
N VAL A 178 -6.36 -25.83 -8.22
CA VAL A 178 -4.94 -25.86 -8.55
C VAL A 178 -4.51 -24.46 -8.95
N TRP A 179 -3.58 -23.88 -8.20
CA TRP A 179 -3.03 -22.54 -8.39
C TRP A 179 -1.73 -22.60 -9.17
N ALA A 180 -1.59 -21.71 -10.15
CA ALA A 180 -0.45 -21.67 -11.06
C ALA A 180 0.88 -21.41 -10.32
N PRO A 181 2.03 -21.89 -10.85
CA PRO A 181 3.35 -21.64 -10.29
C PRO A 181 3.80 -20.19 -10.53
N SER A 182 4.91 -19.80 -9.89
CA SER A 182 5.57 -18.52 -10.14
C SER A 182 5.96 -18.38 -11.61
N GLY A 183 5.78 -17.19 -12.18
CA GLY A 183 6.01 -16.94 -13.60
C GLY A 183 4.79 -16.30 -14.23
N PRO A 184 4.39 -16.67 -15.45
CA PRO A 184 3.33 -15.93 -16.10
C PRO A 184 1.96 -16.06 -15.45
N GLY A 185 1.71 -17.17 -14.74
CA GLY A 185 0.50 -17.35 -13.96
C GLY A 185 0.51 -16.71 -12.58
N TRP A 186 1.57 -15.97 -12.22
CA TRP A 186 1.75 -15.37 -10.89
C TRP A 186 2.60 -14.11 -11.02
N ASN A 187 1.94 -12.95 -10.88
CA ASN A 187 2.46 -11.59 -11.08
C ASN A 187 3.99 -11.43 -11.17
N TRP A 188 4.47 -10.80 -12.25
CA TRP A 188 5.88 -10.48 -12.42
C TRP A 188 6.09 -9.08 -12.99
N LYS A 189 7.26 -8.50 -12.67
CA LYS A 189 7.65 -7.18 -13.16
C LYS A 189 7.94 -7.23 -14.66
N GLN A 190 7.33 -6.33 -15.40
CA GLN A 190 7.39 -6.32 -16.86
C GLN A 190 8.61 -5.56 -17.40
N PRO A 191 9.03 -5.79 -18.66
CA PRO A 191 10.19 -5.11 -19.26
C PRO A 191 10.09 -3.59 -19.27
N TRP A 192 8.88 -3.02 -19.38
CA TRP A 192 8.65 -1.57 -19.27
C TRP A 192 8.72 -1.02 -17.84
N GLY A 193 9.04 -1.86 -16.85
CA GLY A 193 9.24 -1.49 -15.46
C GLY A 193 7.96 -1.45 -14.61
N GLY A 194 6.79 -1.64 -15.22
CA GLY A 194 5.49 -1.67 -14.57
C GLY A 194 5.01 -3.08 -14.18
N TYR A 195 3.78 -3.13 -13.69
CA TYR A 195 3.05 -4.35 -13.35
C TYR A 195 1.73 -4.37 -14.13
N PRO A 196 1.19 -5.54 -14.48
CA PRO A 196 -0.07 -5.63 -15.22
C PRO A 196 -1.23 -5.01 -14.43
N SER A 197 -2.01 -4.16 -15.11
CA SER A 197 -3.33 -3.74 -14.64
C SER A 197 -4.37 -4.82 -14.96
N TRP A 198 -5.59 -4.67 -14.42
CA TRP A 198 -6.68 -5.57 -14.75
C TRP A 198 -7.01 -5.55 -16.25
N ASP A 199 -7.05 -4.37 -16.87
CA ASP A 199 -7.26 -4.21 -18.32
C ASP A 199 -6.18 -4.93 -19.14
N SER A 200 -4.92 -4.81 -18.72
CA SER A 200 -3.82 -5.49 -19.40
C SER A 200 -3.92 -7.01 -19.28
N LEU A 201 -4.43 -7.53 -18.16
CA LEU A 201 -4.63 -8.96 -17.98
C LEU A 201 -5.78 -9.46 -18.84
N ALA A 202 -6.91 -8.75 -18.87
CA ALA A 202 -8.11 -9.13 -19.60
C ALA A 202 -7.92 -9.11 -21.12
N ARG A 203 -7.13 -8.16 -21.65
CA ARG A 203 -6.91 -7.98 -23.09
C ARG A 203 -5.65 -8.66 -23.64
N TYR A 204 -5.00 -9.52 -22.85
CA TYR A 204 -3.73 -10.16 -23.23
C TYR A 204 -3.78 -10.82 -24.63
N GLY A 205 -4.84 -11.54 -24.93
CA GLY A 205 -5.04 -12.26 -26.18
C GLY A 205 -5.49 -11.41 -27.38
N GLN A 206 -5.80 -10.12 -27.17
CA GLN A 206 -6.22 -9.25 -28.26
C GLN A 206 -5.01 -8.83 -29.09
N ALA A 207 -5.13 -8.83 -30.43
CA ALA A 207 -4.03 -8.43 -31.30
C ALA A 207 -3.55 -6.98 -31.02
N PRO A 208 -2.23 -6.72 -30.99
CA PRO A 208 -1.15 -7.70 -30.93
C PRO A 208 -1.14 -8.43 -29.58
N ILE A 209 -1.00 -9.76 -29.59
CA ILE A 209 -1.00 -10.58 -28.36
C ILE A 209 0.12 -10.12 -27.43
N GLY A 210 -0.21 -9.91 -26.17
CA GLY A 210 0.70 -9.51 -25.13
C GLY A 210 0.05 -8.60 -24.09
N LEU A 211 0.80 -8.34 -23.03
CA LEU A 211 0.47 -7.33 -22.03
C LEU A 211 0.73 -5.93 -22.61
N LYS A 212 -0.20 -5.00 -22.38
CA LYS A 212 -0.23 -3.66 -22.99
C LYS A 212 -0.39 -2.59 -21.90
N THR A 213 0.03 -1.36 -22.19
CA THR A 213 -0.10 -0.24 -21.25
C THR A 213 -0.50 1.04 -21.95
N GLY A 214 -1.25 1.89 -21.25
CA GLY A 214 -1.61 3.22 -21.77
C GLY A 214 -2.38 3.13 -23.08
N GLU A 215 -1.96 3.89 -24.08
CA GLU A 215 -2.62 3.96 -25.39
C GLU A 215 -2.74 2.61 -26.11
N ASP A 216 -1.82 1.66 -25.85
CA ASP A 216 -1.83 0.34 -26.47
C ASP A 216 -3.01 -0.53 -26.01
N LEU A 217 -3.63 -0.22 -24.86
CA LEU A 217 -4.80 -0.96 -24.37
C LEU A 217 -6.07 -0.69 -25.19
N GLY A 218 -6.05 0.34 -26.05
CA GLY A 218 -7.23 0.79 -26.78
C GLY A 218 -8.15 1.68 -25.94
N ALA A 219 -9.27 2.09 -26.53
CA ALA A 219 -10.23 2.97 -25.86
C ALA A 219 -11.14 2.19 -24.90
N GLY A 220 -11.33 2.73 -23.69
CA GLY A 220 -12.22 2.19 -22.66
C GLY A 220 -11.66 1.00 -21.90
N HIS A 221 -12.35 0.62 -20.82
CA HIS A 221 -11.96 -0.49 -19.96
C HIS A 221 -12.43 -1.84 -20.49
N ALA A 222 -11.71 -2.89 -20.11
CA ALA A 222 -12.06 -4.26 -20.44
C ALA A 222 -13.25 -4.75 -19.61
N THR A 223 -13.91 -5.78 -20.12
CA THR A 223 -15.08 -6.43 -19.54
C THR A 223 -14.71 -7.78 -18.92
N GLU A 224 -15.55 -8.27 -18.01
CA GLU A 224 -15.40 -9.62 -17.45
C GLU A 224 -15.38 -10.71 -18.54
N THR A 225 -16.13 -10.52 -19.62
CA THR A 225 -16.10 -11.43 -20.77
C THR A 225 -14.72 -11.45 -21.46
N GLU A 226 -14.07 -10.29 -21.62
CA GLU A 226 -12.70 -10.24 -22.13
C GLU A 226 -11.72 -10.94 -21.18
N MET A 227 -11.86 -10.76 -19.86
CA MET A 227 -11.04 -11.47 -18.86
C MET A 227 -11.15 -12.99 -19.00
N GLN A 228 -12.35 -13.52 -19.27
CA GLN A 228 -12.57 -14.96 -19.42
C GLN A 228 -12.13 -15.50 -20.79
N THR A 229 -12.28 -14.72 -21.86
CA THR A 229 -12.11 -15.21 -23.25
C THR A 229 -10.75 -14.87 -23.85
N THR A 230 -10.20 -13.70 -23.53
CA THR A 230 -8.91 -13.20 -24.02
C THR A 230 -7.90 -12.96 -22.91
N GLY A 231 -8.25 -13.23 -21.66
CA GLY A 231 -7.38 -12.97 -20.52
C GLY A 231 -6.10 -13.80 -20.52
N LEU A 232 -5.07 -13.29 -19.85
CA LEU A 232 -3.74 -13.90 -19.80
C LEU A 232 -3.76 -15.36 -19.36
N CYS A 233 -4.59 -15.71 -18.36
CA CYS A 233 -4.68 -17.07 -17.84
C CYS A 233 -5.09 -18.08 -18.93
N ALA A 234 -5.91 -17.68 -19.90
CA ALA A 234 -6.32 -18.56 -20.99
C ALA A 234 -5.13 -18.99 -21.88
N TYR A 235 -4.02 -18.27 -21.86
CA TYR A 235 -2.82 -18.53 -22.67
C TYR A 235 -1.71 -19.27 -21.90
N LEU A 236 -1.94 -19.66 -20.66
CA LEU A 236 -0.94 -20.42 -19.90
C LEU A 236 -0.84 -21.86 -20.42
N SER A 237 0.41 -22.35 -20.51
CA SER A 237 0.70 -23.77 -20.74
C SER A 237 0.08 -24.66 -19.67
N GLU A 238 -0.07 -25.95 -19.95
CA GLU A 238 -0.62 -26.93 -19.01
C GLU A 238 0.07 -26.94 -17.64
N ASP A 239 1.40 -26.77 -17.61
CA ASP A 239 2.19 -26.69 -16.39
C ASP A 239 2.19 -25.28 -15.74
N GLY A 240 1.59 -24.29 -16.39
CA GLY A 240 1.45 -22.90 -15.91
C GLY A 240 2.73 -22.07 -15.95
N THR A 241 3.83 -22.58 -16.55
CA THR A 241 5.16 -21.94 -16.47
C THR A 241 5.47 -21.00 -17.63
N ARG A 242 4.71 -21.05 -18.74
CA ARG A 242 4.93 -20.22 -19.93
C ARG A 242 3.62 -19.78 -20.58
N LEU A 243 3.70 -18.68 -21.33
CA LEU A 243 2.60 -18.21 -22.18
C LEU A 243 2.72 -18.83 -23.58
N MET A 244 1.60 -19.30 -24.09
CA MET A 244 1.47 -19.92 -25.41
C MET A 244 1.02 -18.87 -26.43
N ALA A 245 1.24 -19.16 -27.72
CA ALA A 245 0.78 -18.28 -28.81
C ALA A 245 -0.73 -18.37 -29.04
N GLU A 246 -1.33 -19.51 -28.70
CA GLU A 246 -2.76 -19.80 -28.84
C GLU A 246 -3.38 -20.01 -27.46
N PRO A 247 -4.66 -19.68 -27.27
CA PRO A 247 -5.34 -19.92 -26.01
C PRO A 247 -5.48 -21.43 -25.74
N GLN A 248 -5.13 -21.84 -24.53
CA GLN A 248 -5.19 -23.21 -24.03
C GLN A 248 -6.48 -23.48 -23.24
N TYR A 249 -7.06 -22.46 -22.61
CA TYR A 249 -8.27 -22.55 -21.77
C TYR A 249 -8.18 -23.59 -20.63
N ILE A 250 -6.96 -23.86 -20.15
CA ILE A 250 -6.70 -24.73 -19.01
C ILE A 250 -6.82 -23.94 -17.71
N TRP A 251 -6.28 -22.73 -17.70
CA TRP A 251 -6.26 -21.84 -16.56
C TRP A 251 -7.21 -20.67 -16.77
N ARG A 252 -7.79 -20.20 -15.66
CA ARG A 252 -8.65 -19.02 -15.62
C ARG A 252 -8.24 -18.10 -14.47
N MET A 253 -8.73 -16.87 -14.51
CA MET A 253 -8.66 -15.99 -13.36
C MET A 253 -9.65 -16.50 -12.29
N PRO A 254 -9.28 -16.58 -11.00
CA PRO A 254 -10.20 -16.92 -9.92
C PRO A 254 -11.20 -15.80 -9.63
N ALA A 255 -12.40 -16.17 -9.17
CA ALA A 255 -13.38 -15.26 -8.60
C ALA A 255 -12.92 -14.75 -7.21
N ALA A 256 -13.50 -13.65 -6.74
CA ALA A 256 -13.19 -13.09 -5.42
C ALA A 256 -13.46 -14.10 -4.30
N GLU A 257 -14.59 -14.83 -4.39
CA GLU A 257 -14.93 -15.83 -3.37
C GLU A 257 -13.93 -16.99 -3.32
N GLU A 258 -13.35 -17.38 -4.46
CA GLU A 258 -12.37 -18.46 -4.52
C GLU A 258 -11.06 -18.05 -3.85
N ILE A 259 -10.61 -16.81 -4.06
CA ILE A 259 -9.43 -16.27 -3.38
C ILE A 259 -9.70 -16.20 -1.87
N VAL A 260 -10.85 -15.63 -1.45
CA VAL A 260 -11.20 -15.49 -0.03
C VAL A 260 -11.24 -16.86 0.66
N ARG A 261 -11.93 -17.83 0.06
CA ARG A 261 -12.05 -19.19 0.62
C ARG A 261 -10.72 -19.95 0.61
N SER A 262 -9.73 -19.51 -0.16
CA SER A 262 -8.39 -20.10 -0.23
C SER A 262 -7.36 -19.42 0.70
N LEU A 263 -7.74 -18.36 1.41
CA LEU A 263 -6.84 -17.67 2.35
C LEU A 263 -6.37 -18.61 3.45
N THR A 264 -5.13 -18.41 3.90
CA THR A 264 -4.46 -19.30 4.86
C THR A 264 -3.85 -18.55 6.04
N ARG A 265 -3.67 -19.28 7.13
CA ARG A 265 -2.89 -18.88 8.31
C ARG A 265 -2.18 -20.10 8.89
N ASP A 266 -0.89 -19.98 9.17
CA ASP A 266 -0.01 -21.02 9.68
C ASP A 266 -0.04 -22.30 8.80
N GLY A 267 -0.05 -22.11 7.47
CA GLY A 267 -0.05 -23.20 6.49
C GLY A 267 -1.39 -23.97 6.36
N VAL A 268 -2.45 -23.54 7.05
CA VAL A 268 -3.78 -24.14 6.95
C VAL A 268 -4.82 -23.12 6.47
N ASN A 269 -5.95 -23.59 5.93
CA ASN A 269 -7.06 -22.74 5.52
C ASN A 269 -7.58 -21.88 6.70
N ALA A 270 -7.89 -20.60 6.43
CA ALA A 270 -8.33 -19.65 7.45
C ALA A 270 -9.84 -19.67 7.72
N GLY A 271 -10.63 -20.45 6.96
CA GLY A 271 -12.08 -20.57 7.14
C GLY A 271 -12.84 -19.30 6.76
N CYS A 272 -12.35 -18.56 5.77
CA CYS A 272 -12.89 -17.24 5.43
C CYS A 272 -14.14 -17.30 4.55
N THR A 273 -15.22 -16.67 4.99
CA THR A 273 -16.46 -16.46 4.22
C THR A 273 -16.45 -15.07 3.57
N PRO A 274 -16.71 -14.96 2.26
CA PRO A 274 -16.70 -13.68 1.56
C PRO A 274 -17.82 -12.74 2.04
N PRO A 275 -17.58 -11.42 2.08
CA PRO A 275 -18.64 -10.44 2.29
C PRO A 275 -19.58 -10.38 1.08
N SER A 276 -20.77 -9.78 1.24
CA SER A 276 -21.76 -9.63 0.15
C SER A 276 -21.43 -8.54 -0.88
N GLY A 277 -20.25 -7.93 -0.82
CA GLY A 277 -19.82 -6.77 -1.60
C GLY A 277 -18.45 -6.30 -1.12
N GLU A 278 -18.21 -4.98 -1.12
CA GLU A 278 -17.02 -4.43 -0.45
C GLU A 278 -17.03 -4.75 1.04
N GLY A 279 -15.91 -5.21 1.58
CA GLY A 279 -15.79 -5.43 3.01
C GLY A 279 -14.68 -6.40 3.39
N LYS A 280 -14.66 -6.75 4.68
CA LYS A 280 -13.73 -7.72 5.23
C LYS A 280 -14.42 -9.08 5.35
N ALA A 281 -13.76 -10.13 4.87
CA ALA A 281 -14.20 -11.50 5.05
C ALA A 281 -14.25 -11.88 6.53
N GLU A 282 -15.24 -12.69 6.89
CA GLU A 282 -15.35 -13.28 8.22
C GLU A 282 -14.58 -14.60 8.22
N CYS A 283 -13.53 -14.68 9.03
CA CYS A 283 -12.64 -15.83 9.07
C CYS A 283 -12.56 -16.42 10.48
N GLU A 284 -12.46 -17.74 10.57
CA GLU A 284 -12.16 -18.44 11.83
C GLU A 284 -10.79 -18.05 12.38
N ARG A 285 -9.84 -17.79 11.47
CA ARG A 285 -8.49 -17.31 11.78
C ARG A 285 -8.20 -16.09 10.92
N THR A 286 -7.51 -15.09 11.46
CA THR A 286 -7.10 -13.94 10.64
C THR A 286 -6.06 -14.40 9.62
N PRO A 287 -6.34 -14.33 8.31
CA PRO A 287 -5.39 -14.74 7.29
C PRO A 287 -4.23 -13.74 7.20
N ASP A 288 -3.09 -14.22 6.70
CA ASP A 288 -1.89 -13.40 6.51
C ASP A 288 -1.26 -13.70 5.14
N LYS A 289 -0.26 -12.91 4.76
CA LYS A 289 0.51 -13.05 3.53
C LYS A 289 1.42 -14.25 3.65
N GLU A 290 0.87 -15.44 3.45
CA GLU A 290 1.52 -16.73 3.66
C GLU A 290 1.33 -17.69 2.48
N THR A 291 2.24 -18.66 2.39
CA THR A 291 2.10 -19.79 1.47
C THR A 291 0.91 -20.68 1.90
N PRO A 292 0.23 -21.37 0.95
CA PRO A 292 0.57 -21.54 -0.46
C PRO A 292 0.12 -20.41 -1.37
N LEU A 293 -0.78 -19.53 -0.95
CA LEU A 293 -1.47 -18.59 -1.84
C LEU A 293 -0.62 -17.35 -2.15
N TRP A 294 0.03 -16.81 -1.12
CA TRP A 294 0.90 -15.64 -1.19
C TRP A 294 2.36 -16.04 -1.07
N ALA A 295 3.24 -15.19 -1.61
CA ALA A 295 4.68 -15.27 -1.39
C ALA A 295 5.08 -14.12 -0.44
N PRO A 296 5.41 -14.41 0.83
CA PRO A 296 5.72 -13.37 1.82
C PRO A 296 6.85 -12.43 1.39
N ASP A 297 7.82 -12.97 0.65
CA ASP A 297 9.01 -12.31 0.12
C ASP A 297 8.78 -11.52 -1.19
N GLN A 298 7.56 -11.52 -1.73
CA GLN A 298 7.23 -10.85 -3.00
C GLN A 298 6.35 -9.59 -2.77
N PRO A 299 6.43 -8.56 -3.62
CA PRO A 299 5.62 -7.34 -3.49
C PRO A 299 4.08 -7.49 -3.41
N PRO A 300 3.44 -8.45 -4.09
CA PRO A 300 1.98 -8.51 -4.11
C PRO A 300 1.36 -8.75 -2.74
N ILE A 301 0.39 -7.91 -2.40
CA ILE A 301 -0.46 -8.01 -1.21
C ILE A 301 -1.96 -7.98 -1.56
N TYR A 302 -2.25 -7.75 -2.84
CA TYR A 302 -3.56 -7.79 -3.46
C TYR A 302 -3.53 -8.69 -4.70
N TYR A 303 -4.58 -9.47 -4.92
CA TYR A 303 -4.79 -10.20 -6.16
C TYR A 303 -6.05 -9.71 -6.84
N TRP A 304 -5.92 -9.34 -8.11
CA TRP A 304 -7.04 -9.14 -9.01
C TRP A 304 -7.92 -10.40 -9.05
N THR A 305 -9.21 -10.21 -9.27
CA THR A 305 -10.16 -11.30 -9.50
C THR A 305 -10.65 -11.29 -10.95
N ALA A 306 -11.37 -12.33 -11.35
CA ALA A 306 -12.00 -12.41 -12.67
C ALA A 306 -13.10 -11.36 -12.87
N GLU A 307 -13.68 -10.87 -11.78
CA GLU A 307 -14.94 -10.14 -11.78
C GLU A 307 -14.74 -8.63 -11.91
N GLU A 308 -15.61 -8.03 -12.71
CA GLU A 308 -15.76 -6.58 -12.78
C GLU A 308 -16.58 -6.08 -11.59
N PHE A 309 -16.22 -4.93 -11.03
CA PHE A 309 -17.08 -4.24 -10.06
C PHE A 309 -18.09 -3.34 -10.77
N ASN A 310 -17.58 -2.52 -11.69
CA ASN A 310 -18.35 -1.66 -12.57
C ASN A 310 -17.53 -1.34 -13.83
N ALA A 311 -18.06 -0.46 -14.70
CA ALA A 311 -17.42 -0.11 -15.97
C ALA A 311 -15.94 0.31 -15.84
N ASP A 312 -15.57 0.97 -14.74
CA ASP A 312 -14.25 1.57 -14.54
C ASP A 312 -13.37 0.78 -13.55
N GLU A 313 -13.97 -0.05 -12.70
CA GLU A 313 -13.30 -0.69 -11.56
C GLU A 313 -13.47 -2.22 -11.57
N ALA A 314 -12.45 -2.92 -11.06
CA ALA A 314 -12.46 -4.36 -10.87
C ALA A 314 -12.20 -4.75 -9.42
N TRP A 315 -12.67 -5.94 -9.06
CA TRP A 315 -12.47 -6.49 -7.73
C TRP A 315 -11.03 -6.97 -7.52
N TYR A 316 -10.54 -6.81 -6.29
CA TYR A 316 -9.34 -7.45 -5.79
C TYR A 316 -9.53 -7.94 -4.36
N VAL A 317 -8.72 -8.92 -3.97
CA VAL A 317 -8.70 -9.46 -2.62
C VAL A 317 -7.32 -9.25 -2.02
N SER A 318 -7.28 -8.70 -0.81
CA SER A 318 -6.06 -8.54 -0.02
C SER A 318 -5.73 -9.79 0.80
N TYR A 319 -4.46 -9.99 1.13
CA TYR A 319 -4.03 -11.16 1.90
C TYR A 319 -4.70 -11.29 3.28
N ASN A 320 -5.16 -10.17 3.86
CA ASN A 320 -5.82 -10.12 5.16
C ASN A 320 -7.37 -10.17 5.04
N GLY A 321 -7.88 -10.53 3.86
CA GLY A 321 -9.30 -10.83 3.64
C GLY A 321 -10.19 -9.64 3.32
N ASN A 322 -9.66 -8.45 3.05
CA ASN A 322 -10.48 -7.37 2.48
C ASN A 322 -10.74 -7.63 1.00
N VAL A 323 -12.01 -7.51 0.60
CA VAL A 323 -12.51 -7.51 -0.78
C VAL A 323 -12.88 -6.07 -1.11
N LEU A 324 -12.17 -5.48 -2.07
CA LEU A 324 -12.25 -4.07 -2.43
C LEU A 324 -12.15 -3.93 -3.95
N ASN A 325 -12.37 -2.74 -4.49
CA ASN A 325 -12.25 -2.45 -5.91
C ASN A 325 -11.26 -1.32 -6.18
N GLN A 326 -10.79 -1.28 -7.42
CA GLN A 326 -9.83 -0.30 -7.91
C GLN A 326 -9.97 -0.13 -9.43
N GLU A 327 -9.59 1.04 -9.94
CA GLU A 327 -9.55 1.36 -11.37
C GLU A 327 -8.81 0.26 -12.17
N LYS A 328 -9.43 -0.20 -13.27
CA LYS A 328 -8.95 -1.35 -14.05
C LYS A 328 -7.64 -1.10 -14.79
N ASP A 329 -7.30 0.14 -15.06
CA ASP A 329 -6.06 0.55 -15.72
C ASP A 329 -4.88 0.69 -14.74
N TRP A 330 -5.12 0.54 -13.42
CA TRP A 330 -4.10 0.74 -12.42
C TRP A 330 -3.26 -0.51 -12.16
N GLY A 331 -2.10 -0.59 -12.82
CA GLY A 331 -1.05 -1.56 -12.50
C GLY A 331 -0.06 -1.02 -11.46
N ASN A 332 0.11 -1.68 -10.32
CA ASN A 332 1.13 -1.31 -9.32
C ASN A 332 1.81 -2.54 -8.70
N PRO A 333 3.00 -2.40 -8.09
CA PRO A 333 3.77 -3.55 -7.56
C PRO A 333 3.04 -4.40 -6.51
N ARG A 334 2.03 -3.82 -5.85
CA ARG A 334 1.28 -4.45 -4.76
C ARG A 334 0.11 -5.27 -5.29
N HIS A 335 -0.36 -4.95 -6.49
CA HIS A 335 -1.37 -5.71 -7.19
C HIS A 335 -0.72 -6.78 -8.04
N GLY A 336 -1.10 -8.01 -7.77
CA GLY A 336 -0.78 -9.15 -8.60
C GLY A 336 -2.03 -9.88 -9.03
N TYR A 337 -1.80 -11.09 -9.49
CA TYR A 337 -2.82 -12.04 -9.87
C TYR A 337 -2.21 -13.43 -9.76
N ARG A 338 -3.07 -14.43 -9.66
CA ARG A 338 -2.67 -15.82 -9.78
C ARG A 338 -3.77 -16.63 -10.46
N CYS A 339 -3.42 -17.36 -11.51
CA CYS A 339 -4.37 -18.15 -12.26
C CYS A 339 -4.69 -19.47 -11.54
N VAL A 340 -5.89 -20.00 -11.76
CA VAL A 340 -6.38 -21.25 -11.19
C VAL A 340 -6.93 -22.18 -12.26
N ARG A 341 -7.01 -23.46 -11.93
CA ARG A 341 -7.76 -24.47 -12.69
C ARG A 341 -8.39 -25.48 -11.73
N GLU A 342 -9.39 -26.21 -12.23
CA GLU A 342 -9.91 -27.38 -11.53
C GLU A 342 -8.85 -28.49 -11.47
N PRO A 343 -8.87 -29.37 -10.44
CA PRO A 343 -7.88 -30.43 -10.21
C PRO A 343 -7.56 -31.33 -11.41
#